data_AF-A0A3A1PIH3-F1
#
_entry.id   AF-A0A3A1PIH3-F1
#
_cell.length_a   1.000
_cell.length_b   1.000
_cell.length_c   1.000
_cell.angle_alpha   90.00
_cell.angle_beta   90.00
_cell.angle_gamma   90.00
#
_symmetry.space_group_name_H-M   'P 1'
#
loop_
_entity.id
_entity.type
_entity.pdbx_description
1 polymer ?
#
loop_
_entity_poly.entity_id
_entity_poly.type
_entity_poly.pdbx_seq_one_letter_code
_entity_poly.pdbx_strand_id
1 'polypeptide(L)'
;MLTVETAGVRVAADLEEAERLSNECMRAYARLQMSMMNVRLETDLPQYQGHTAVMRLQEAQKAQVEAMGQLARAHKALRDDFLTVTGMPETIGRCPIGAVQEAPSIAA
;
A
#
# COMPACT_ATOMS: atom_id res chain seq x y z
N MET A 1 -24.60 -14.83 9.58
CA MET A 1 -24.21 -13.99 8.43
C MET A 1 -23.34 -12.87 8.96
N LEU A 2 -22.20 -12.54 8.31
CA LEU A 2 -21.36 -11.41 8.75
C LEU A 2 -22.11 -10.08 8.56
N THR A 3 -21.96 -9.15 9.51
CA THR A 3 -22.46 -7.78 9.35
C THR A 3 -21.49 -6.96 8.49
N VAL A 4 -21.96 -5.86 7.91
CA VAL A 4 -21.13 -4.96 7.10
C VAL A 4 -20.00 -4.36 7.94
N GLU A 5 -20.28 -4.04 9.20
CA GLU A 5 -19.30 -3.53 10.16
C GLU A 5 -18.16 -4.53 10.38
N THR A 6 -18.52 -5.79 10.65
CA THR A 6 -17.54 -6.85 10.93
C THR A 6 -16.70 -7.19 9.69
N ALA A 7 -17.33 -7.22 8.50
CA ALA A 7 -16.61 -7.40 7.24
C ALA A 7 -15.71 -6.20 6.91
N GLY A 8 -16.18 -4.99 7.20
CA GLY A 8 -15.43 -3.75 7.05
C GLY A 8 -14.13 -3.75 7.84
N VAL A 9 -14.15 -4.18 9.12
CA VAL A 9 -12.95 -4.27 9.97
C VAL A 9 -11.85 -5.07 9.30
N ARG A 10 -12.22 -6.23 8.75
CA ARG A 10 -11.26 -7.10 8.06
C ARG A 10 -10.70 -6.43 6.81
N VAL A 11 -11.57 -5.85 5.98
CA VAL A 11 -11.14 -5.17 4.74
C VAL A 11 -10.23 -3.99 5.03
N ALA A 12 -10.50 -3.20 6.08
CA ALA A 12 -9.65 -2.09 6.47
C ALA A 12 -8.26 -2.54 6.93
N ALA A 13 -8.18 -3.61 7.72
CA ALA A 13 -6.91 -4.17 8.15
C ALA A 13 -6.08 -4.71 6.96
N ASP A 14 -6.74 -5.45 6.06
CA ASP A 14 -6.09 -6.01 4.86
C ASP A 14 -5.58 -4.89 3.91
N LEU A 15 -6.30 -3.78 3.84
CA LEU A 15 -5.95 -2.62 3.04
C LEU A 15 -4.76 -1.82 3.62
N GLU A 16 -4.76 -1.57 4.94
CA GLU A 16 -3.63 -0.93 5.62
C GLU A 16 -2.34 -1.76 5.44
N GLU A 17 -2.46 -3.08 5.53
CA GLU A 17 -1.35 -3.98 5.29
C GLU A 17 -0.87 -3.93 3.83
N ALA A 18 -1.78 -3.87 2.86
CA ALA A 18 -1.43 -3.72 1.45
C ALA A 18 -0.68 -2.40 1.16
N GLU A 19 -1.10 -1.30 1.79
CA GLU A 19 -0.42 0.00 1.70
C GLU A 19 0.98 -0.06 2.31
N ARG A 20 1.11 -0.69 3.49
CA ARG A 20 2.39 -0.90 4.17
C ARG A 20 3.35 -1.72 3.31
N LEU A 21 2.91 -2.87 2.80
CA LEU A 21 3.70 -3.75 1.93
C LEU A 21 4.10 -3.05 0.62
N SER A 22 3.24 -2.19 0.08
CA SER A 22 3.58 -1.39 -1.11
C SER A 22 4.74 -0.42 -0.85
N ASN A 23 4.78 0.21 0.32
CA ASN A 23 5.91 1.05 0.74
C ASN A 23 7.20 0.23 0.95
N GLU A 24 7.08 -0.97 1.53
CA GLU A 24 8.24 -1.87 1.68
C GLU A 24 8.81 -2.33 0.34
N CYS A 25 7.94 -2.60 -0.64
CA CYS A 25 8.32 -2.92 -2.01
C CYS A 25 9.13 -1.77 -2.64
N MET A 26 8.67 -0.51 -2.48
CA MET A 26 9.41 0.67 -2.94
C MET A 26 10.79 0.80 -2.29
N ARG A 27 10.89 0.53 -0.98
CA ARG A 27 12.18 0.49 -0.28
C ARG A 27 13.10 -0.59 -0.85
N ALA A 28 12.58 -1.78 -1.15
CA ALA A 28 13.34 -2.86 -1.76
C ALA A 28 13.84 -2.48 -3.17
N TYR A 29 13.00 -1.85 -3.98
CA TYR A 29 13.39 -1.34 -5.29
C TYR A 29 14.52 -0.31 -5.21
N ALA A 30 14.45 0.64 -4.27
CA ALA A 30 15.50 1.64 -4.09
C ALA A 30 16.85 0.99 -3.72
N ARG A 31 16.83 -0.01 -2.82
CA ARG A 31 18.03 -0.77 -2.45
C ARG A 31 18.62 -1.55 -3.63
N LEU A 32 17.77 -2.19 -4.43
CA LEU A 32 18.20 -2.91 -5.63
C LEU A 32 18.81 -1.95 -6.66
N GLN A 33 18.17 -0.81 -6.92
CA GLN A 33 18.65 0.18 -7.86
C GLN A 33 20.03 0.72 -7.46
N MET A 34 20.24 0.99 -6.17
CA MET A 34 21.55 1.41 -5.65
C MET A 34 22.62 0.34 -5.91
N SER A 35 22.33 -0.93 -5.63
CA SER A 35 23.25 -2.04 -5.93
C SER A 35 23.57 -2.13 -7.43
N MET A 36 22.59 -1.96 -8.30
CA MET A 36 22.80 -1.95 -9.75
C MET A 36 23.66 -0.77 -10.21
N MET A 37 23.52 0.41 -9.58
CA MET A 37 24.39 1.55 -9.87
C MET A 37 25.82 1.31 -9.41
N ASN A 38 26.02 0.73 -8.23
CA ASN A 38 27.36 0.42 -7.71
C ASN A 38 28.10 -0.55 -8.65
N VAL A 39 27.44 -1.61 -9.14
CA VAL A 39 28.05 -2.52 -10.13
C VAL A 39 28.54 -1.77 -11.37
N ARG A 40 27.81 -0.76 -11.83
CA ARG A 40 28.23 0.05 -12.99
C ARG A 40 29.43 0.96 -12.71
N LEU A 41 29.67 1.29 -11.45
CA LEU A 41 30.80 2.11 -11.02
C LEU A 41 32.03 1.28 -10.65
N GLU A 42 31.82 0.07 -10.13
CA GLU A 42 32.85 -0.77 -9.53
C GLU A 42 33.37 -1.87 -10.47
N THR A 43 32.82 -2.00 -11.69
CA THR A 43 33.18 -3.04 -12.65
C THR A 43 33.39 -2.49 -14.06
N ASP A 44 34.10 -3.24 -14.90
CA ASP A 44 34.30 -2.95 -16.32
C ASP A 44 33.09 -3.31 -17.21
N LEU A 45 31.90 -3.46 -16.62
CA LEU A 45 30.70 -3.82 -17.36
C LEU A 45 30.40 -2.72 -18.42
N PRO A 46 30.30 -3.06 -19.71
CA PRO A 46 29.96 -2.10 -20.74
C PRO A 46 28.64 -1.39 -20.42
N GLN A 47 28.60 -0.06 -20.56
CA GLN A 47 27.46 0.76 -20.13
C GLN A 47 26.11 0.28 -20.68
N TYR A 48 26.07 -0.18 -21.93
CA TYR A 48 24.84 -0.65 -22.58
C TYR A 48 24.29 -1.93 -21.96
N GLN A 49 25.12 -2.81 -21.39
CA GLN A 49 24.70 -4.09 -20.82
C GLN A 49 23.93 -3.90 -19.51
N GLY A 50 24.35 -2.95 -18.66
CA GLY A 50 23.63 -2.61 -17.44
C GLY A 50 22.40 -1.73 -17.69
N HIS A 51 22.41 -0.92 -18.76
CA HIS A 51 21.37 0.08 -19.01
C HIS A 51 19.97 -0.52 -19.20
N THR A 52 19.84 -1.60 -19.99
CA THR A 52 18.53 -2.24 -20.23
C THR A 52 17.92 -2.79 -18.94
N ALA A 53 18.72 -3.37 -18.05
CA ALA A 53 18.23 -3.88 -16.77
C ALA A 53 17.73 -2.74 -15.87
N VAL A 54 18.45 -1.63 -15.84
CA VAL A 54 18.07 -0.43 -15.05
C VAL A 54 16.76 0.16 -15.57
N MET A 55 16.60 0.29 -16.90
CA MET A 55 15.35 0.78 -17.48
C MET A 55 14.17 -0.12 -17.11
N ARG A 56 14.35 -1.45 -17.15
CA ARG A 56 13.29 -2.39 -16.74
C ARG A 56 12.92 -2.26 -15.27
N LEU A 57 13.91 -2.05 -14.37
CA LEU A 57 13.65 -1.79 -12.96
C LEU A 57 12.87 -0.48 -12.76
N GLN A 58 13.25 0.58 -13.48
CA GLN A 58 12.56 1.88 -13.41
C GLN A 58 11.11 1.79 -13.90
N GLU A 59 10.84 1.02 -14.96
CA GLU A 59 9.46 0.79 -15.42
C GLU A 59 8.65 0.01 -14.37
N ALA A 60 9.25 -0.98 -13.70
CA ALA A 60 8.60 -1.69 -12.61
C ALA A 60 8.29 -0.77 -11.40
N GLN A 61 9.22 0.13 -11.05
CA GLN A 61 9.00 1.14 -10.01
C GLN A 61 7.86 2.10 -10.36
N LYS A 62 7.80 2.55 -11.61
CA LYS A 62 6.72 3.41 -12.11
C LYS A 62 5.36 2.71 -11.97
N ALA A 63 5.25 1.46 -12.44
CA ALA A 63 4.02 0.68 -12.30
C ALA A 63 3.62 0.49 -10.83
N GLN A 64 4.58 0.31 -9.92
CA GLN A 64 4.31 0.23 -8.48
C GLN A 64 3.76 1.54 -7.91
N VAL A 65 4.30 2.70 -8.31
CA VAL A 65 3.78 4.01 -7.89
C VAL A 65 2.35 4.23 -8.39
N GLU A 66 2.07 3.82 -9.63
CA GLU A 66 0.70 3.86 -10.17
C GLU A 66 -0.25 2.97 -9.36
N ALA A 67 0.18 1.75 -9.01
CA ALA A 67 -0.58 0.84 -8.17
C ALA A 67 -0.85 1.41 -6.77
N MET A 68 0.14 2.06 -6.15
CA MET A 68 -0.05 2.77 -4.87
C MET A 68 -1.12 3.87 -4.99
N GLY A 69 -1.14 4.61 -6.10
CA GLY A 69 -2.19 5.59 -6.37
C GLY A 69 -3.58 4.97 -6.52
N GLN A 70 -3.68 3.77 -7.11
CA GLN A 70 -4.94 3.03 -7.18
C GLN A 70 -5.37 2.50 -5.80
N LEU A 71 -4.43 2.00 -4.99
CA LEU A 71 -4.71 1.56 -3.62
C LEU A 71 -5.28 2.70 -2.76
N ALA A 72 -4.67 3.89 -2.82
CA ALA A 72 -5.18 5.05 -2.10
C ALA A 72 -6.60 5.46 -2.54
N ARG A 73 -6.91 5.32 -3.84
CA ARG A 73 -8.28 5.56 -4.35
C ARG A 73 -9.26 4.50 -3.87
N ALA A 74 -8.85 3.22 -3.89
CA ALA A 74 -9.67 2.13 -3.37
C ALA A 74 -9.94 2.31 -1.87
N HIS A 75 -8.94 2.73 -1.08
CA HIS A 75 -9.12 3.08 0.33
C HIS A 75 -10.20 4.12 0.51
N LYS A 76 -10.08 5.24 -0.20
CA LYS A 76 -11.07 6.31 -0.11
C LYS A 76 -12.47 5.82 -0.48
N ALA A 77 -12.62 5.11 -1.60
CA ALA A 77 -13.91 4.62 -2.06
C ALA A 77 -14.56 3.67 -1.04
N LEU A 78 -13.79 2.70 -0.52
CA LEU A 78 -14.27 1.77 0.51
C LEU A 78 -14.69 2.49 1.79
N ARG A 79 -13.95 3.54 2.18
CA ARG A 79 -14.29 4.38 3.34
C ARG A 79 -15.61 5.12 3.11
N ASP A 80 -15.77 5.76 1.95
CA ASP A 80 -16.99 6.51 1.59
C ASP A 80 -18.22 5.57 1.55
N ASP A 81 -18.08 4.38 0.96
CA ASP A 81 -19.13 3.36 0.90
C ASP A 81 -19.49 2.86 2.30
N PHE A 82 -18.49 2.58 3.15
CA PHE A 82 -18.70 2.11 4.52
C PHE A 82 -19.49 3.12 5.36
N LEU A 83 -19.11 4.40 5.30
CA LEU A 83 -19.79 5.47 6.03
C LEU A 83 -21.24 5.63 5.54
N THR A 84 -21.45 5.54 4.23
CA THR A 84 -22.79 5.61 3.62
C THR A 84 -23.69 4.48 4.09
N VAL A 85 -23.17 3.25 4.15
CA VAL A 85 -23.96 2.07 4.54
C VAL A 85 -24.24 2.03 6.04
N THR A 86 -23.26 2.40 6.87
CA THR A 86 -23.36 2.29 8.34
C THR A 86 -23.92 3.54 9.01
N GLY A 87 -23.93 4.68 8.33
CA GLY A 87 -24.30 5.98 8.91
C GLY A 87 -23.31 6.49 9.97
N MET A 88 -22.13 5.87 10.08
CA MET A 88 -21.10 6.29 11.03
C MET A 88 -20.52 7.66 10.65
N PRO A 89 -20.11 8.48 11.62
CA PRO A 89 -19.47 9.77 11.35
C PRO A 89 -18.06 9.60 10.78
N GLU A 90 -17.71 10.46 9.83
CA GLU A 90 -16.36 10.49 9.28
C GLU A 90 -15.34 11.00 10.31
N THR A 91 -14.25 10.27 10.50
CA THR A 91 -13.08 10.74 11.28
C THR A 91 -11.91 11.00 10.33
N ILE A 92 -11.44 12.24 10.24
CA ILE A 92 -10.35 12.64 9.34
C ILE A 92 -9.05 11.90 9.71
N GLY A 93 -8.35 11.37 8.71
CA GLY A 93 -7.03 10.75 8.90
C GLY A 93 -7.06 9.36 9.53
N ARG A 94 -8.24 8.78 9.78
CA ARG A 94 -8.39 7.40 10.26
C ARG A 94 -9.37 6.64 9.37
N CYS A 95 -9.11 5.35 9.16
CA CYS A 95 -10.14 4.46 8.66
C CYS A 95 -11.27 4.41 9.70
N PRO A 96 -12.54 4.68 9.34
CA PRO A 96 -13.65 4.87 10.30
C PRO A 96 -13.92 3.63 11.17
N ILE A 97 -13.39 2.49 10.76
CA ILE A 97 -13.56 1.22 11.44
C ILE A 97 -12.65 1.10 12.68
N GLY A 98 -11.60 1.92 12.80
CA GLY A 98 -10.78 2.00 14.01
C GLY A 98 -11.56 2.46 15.26
N ALA A 99 -12.67 3.18 15.09
CA ALA A 99 -13.57 3.56 16.18
C ALA A 99 -14.46 2.39 16.65
N VAL A 100 -14.74 1.40 15.78
CA VAL A 100 -15.53 0.20 16.13
C VAL A 100 -14.73 -0.73 17.05
N GLN A 101 -13.40 -0.73 16.90
CA GLN A 101 -12.48 -1.58 17.66
C GLN A 101 -12.23 -1.05 19.10
N GLU A 102 -12.55 0.21 19.38
CA GLU A 102 -12.40 0.85 20.70
C GLU A 102 -13.65 0.72 21.59
N ALA A 103 -14.75 0.15 21.10
CA ALA A 103 -15.88 -0.19 21.96
C ALA A 103 -15.45 -1.30 22.94
N PRO A 104 -15.52 -1.06 24.27
CA PRO A 104 -15.02 -2.03 25.25
C PRO A 104 -15.81 -3.33 25.11
N SER A 105 -15.08 -4.45 25.02
CA SER A 105 -15.62 -5.78 25.25
C SER A 105 -16.30 -5.77 26.61
N ILE A 106 -17.63 -5.71 26.62
CA ILE A 106 -18.41 -5.94 27.83
C ILE A 106 -18.31 -7.43 28.08
N ALA A 107 -17.28 -7.83 28.81
CA ALA A 107 -17.24 -9.13 29.47
C ALA A 107 -18.41 -9.17 30.46
N ALA A 108 -19.39 -10.04 30.16
CA ALA A 108 -20.41 -10.51 31.09
C ALA A 108 -20.48 -12.03 30.97
#